data_AF-A0A7J7ND35-F1
#
_entry.id   AF-A0A7J7ND35-F1
#
_cell.length_a   1.000
_cell.length_b   1.000
_cell.length_c   1.000
_cell.angle_alpha   90.00
_cell.angle_beta   90.00
_cell.angle_gamma   90.00
#
_symmetry.space_group_name_H-M   'P 1'
#
loop_
_entity.id
_entity.type
_entity.pdbx_description
1 polymer ?
#
loop_
_entity_poly.entity_id
_entity_poly.type
_entity_poly.pdbx_seq_one_letter_code
_entity_poly.pdbx_strand_id
1 'polypeptide(L)'
;MSTYGYTEISQVNDGTIEDKVGFSYEFFKKKVPIDVAFQKDEMIDIIGVTKGKGYEGVITRWGVTRLPHKTHRGLRKVSCNGVWHPARVSFTVARVGHNGYHHRMEMNMKVYMLGKAGQESHSAMIDFDRIEKDIIPIGGFPHYGIVKDNYLLIKGCCVGPKKRVVTLRQSLLK
;
A
#
# COMPACT_ATOMS: atom_id res chain seq x y z
N MET A 1 -16.03 -1.22 14.64
CA MET A 1 -16.48 -0.25 13.62
C MET A 1 -15.83 -0.65 12.31
N SER A 2 -16.50 -1.46 11.48
CA SER A 2 -16.01 -1.78 10.14
C SER A 2 -16.23 -0.54 9.27
N THR A 3 -15.14 0.09 8.85
CA THR A 3 -15.20 1.13 7.81
C THR A 3 -15.47 0.44 6.48
N TYR A 4 -16.72 0.44 6.04
CA TYR A 4 -17.06 0.06 4.67
C TYR A 4 -16.57 1.16 3.73
N GLY A 5 -15.59 0.86 2.90
CA GLY A 5 -15.17 1.73 1.81
C GLY A 5 -16.03 1.42 0.58
N TYR A 6 -16.66 2.44 0.02
CA TYR A 6 -17.22 2.35 -1.33
C TYR A 6 -16.13 2.77 -2.30
N THR A 7 -15.76 1.87 -3.20
CA THR A 7 -14.77 2.13 -4.24
C THR A 7 -15.40 1.78 -5.57
N GLU A 8 -15.24 2.66 -6.55
CA GLU A 8 -15.59 2.35 -7.93
C GLU A 8 -14.45 1.53 -8.55
N ILE A 9 -14.78 0.34 -9.06
CA ILE A 9 -13.89 -0.40 -9.96
C ILE A 9 -14.26 0.08 -11.37
N SER A 10 -13.58 1.13 -11.83
CA SER A 10 -14.02 1.97 -12.95
C SER A 10 -13.93 1.32 -14.34
N GLN A 11 -13.39 0.10 -14.46
CA GLN A 11 -13.13 -0.50 -15.77
C GLN A 11 -13.29 -2.02 -15.76
N VAL A 12 -14.19 -2.52 -16.60
CA VAL A 12 -14.21 -3.92 -17.06
C VAL A 12 -13.44 -3.96 -18.38
N ASN A 13 -12.32 -4.66 -18.37
CA ASN A 13 -11.40 -4.75 -19.50
C ASN A 13 -11.81 -5.85 -20.48
N ASP A 14 -11.41 -5.67 -21.74
CA ASP A 14 -11.59 -6.63 -22.85
C ASP A 14 -13.04 -6.92 -23.28
N GLY A 15 -13.22 -7.54 -24.46
CA GLY A 15 -14.53 -7.88 -25.03
C GLY A 15 -15.31 -6.72 -25.65
N THR A 16 -16.50 -7.02 -26.19
CA THR A 16 -17.43 -6.02 -26.73
C THR A 16 -18.20 -5.32 -25.62
N ILE A 17 -18.89 -4.22 -25.94
CA ILE A 17 -19.71 -3.50 -24.94
C ILE A 17 -20.82 -4.40 -24.38
N GLU A 18 -21.41 -5.24 -25.24
CA GLU A 18 -22.46 -6.20 -24.84
C GLU A 18 -21.93 -7.21 -23.84
N ASP A 19 -20.74 -7.77 -24.08
CA ASP A 19 -20.08 -8.72 -23.18
C ASP A 19 -19.82 -8.09 -21.80
N LYS A 20 -19.34 -6.84 -21.78
CA LYS A 20 -19.06 -6.10 -20.54
C LYS A 20 -20.31 -5.86 -19.71
N VAL A 21 -21.40 -5.46 -20.38
CA VAL A 21 -22.68 -5.22 -19.72
C VAL A 21 -23.25 -6.53 -19.17
N GLY A 22 -23.21 -7.61 -19.96
CA GLY A 22 -23.63 -8.95 -19.54
C GLY A 22 -22.86 -9.45 -18.31
N PHE A 23 -21.52 -9.37 -18.36
CA PHE A 23 -20.65 -9.69 -17.22
C PHE A 23 -21.00 -8.87 -15.98
N SER A 24 -21.17 -7.56 -16.12
CA SER A 24 -21.48 -6.68 -15.00
C SER A 24 -22.81 -7.03 -14.34
N TYR A 25 -23.84 -7.36 -15.12
CA TYR A 25 -25.13 -7.81 -14.59
C TYR A 25 -25.06 -9.18 -13.93
N GLU A 26 -24.24 -10.10 -14.43
CA GLU A 26 -24.10 -11.44 -13.84
C GLU A 26 -23.49 -11.38 -12.44
N PHE A 27 -22.49 -10.51 -12.24
CA PHE A 27 -21.85 -10.30 -10.94
C PHE A 27 -22.58 -9.31 -10.04
N PHE A 28 -23.59 -8.61 -10.57
CA PHE A 28 -24.40 -7.70 -9.78
C PHE A 28 -25.09 -8.44 -8.62
N LYS A 29 -25.02 -7.88 -7.41
CA LYS A 29 -25.50 -8.47 -6.14
C LYS A 29 -24.81 -9.78 -5.71
N LYS A 30 -23.79 -10.25 -6.43
CA LYS A 30 -22.94 -11.38 -6.00
C LYS A 30 -21.65 -10.86 -5.38
N LYS A 31 -21.05 -11.65 -4.49
CA LYS A 31 -19.69 -11.35 -3.98
C LYS A 31 -18.68 -11.73 -5.05
N VAL A 32 -17.83 -10.79 -5.45
CA VAL A 32 -16.69 -11.07 -6.35
C VAL A 32 -15.53 -11.59 -5.50
N PRO A 33 -15.10 -12.85 -5.69
CA PRO A 33 -13.98 -13.39 -4.94
C PRO A 33 -12.64 -12.94 -5.56
N ILE A 34 -11.57 -13.00 -4.77
CA ILE A 34 -10.27 -12.39 -5.12
C ILE A 34 -9.50 -13.18 -6.21
N ASP A 35 -9.79 -14.47 -6.31
CA ASP A 35 -9.27 -15.42 -7.30
C ASP A 35 -9.75 -15.13 -8.73
N VAL A 36 -10.89 -14.43 -8.87
CA VAL A 36 -11.38 -13.98 -10.18
C VAL A 36 -10.58 -12.76 -10.68
N ALA A 37 -10.04 -11.94 -9.78
CA ALA A 37 -9.36 -10.69 -10.13
C ALA A 37 -7.84 -10.84 -10.26
N PHE A 38 -7.23 -11.73 -9.46
CA PHE A 38 -5.78 -11.89 -9.38
C PHE A 38 -5.37 -13.35 -9.36
N GLN A 39 -4.19 -13.64 -9.93
CA GLN A 39 -3.62 -14.98 -9.97
C GLN A 39 -2.33 -15.08 -9.16
N LYS A 40 -1.96 -16.31 -8.81
CA LYS A 40 -0.65 -16.59 -8.19
C LYS A 40 0.45 -16.24 -9.18
N ASP A 41 1.56 -15.70 -8.66
CA ASP A 41 2.73 -15.27 -9.43
C ASP A 41 2.51 -14.07 -10.36
N GLU A 42 1.33 -13.45 -10.33
CA GLU A 42 1.04 -12.20 -11.05
C GLU A 42 1.76 -11.00 -10.43
N MET A 43 2.11 -10.02 -11.28
CA MET A 43 2.63 -8.72 -10.86
C MET A 43 1.49 -7.72 -10.75
N ILE A 44 1.33 -7.13 -9.57
CA ILE A 44 0.26 -6.17 -9.27
C ILE A 44 0.83 -4.84 -8.79
N ASP A 45 0.02 -3.79 -8.90
CA ASP A 45 0.28 -2.48 -8.32
C ASP A 45 -0.60 -2.29 -7.08
N ILE A 46 0.01 -1.78 -6.01
CA ILE A 46 -0.70 -1.43 -4.76
C ILE A 46 -0.83 0.07 -4.70
N ILE A 47 -2.06 0.55 -4.60
CA ILE A 47 -2.41 1.96 -4.44
C ILE A 47 -2.93 2.17 -3.03
N GLY A 48 -2.41 3.17 -2.33
CA GLY A 48 -2.89 3.47 -1.00
C GLY A 48 -2.28 4.74 -0.42
N VAL A 49 -2.60 4.97 0.85
CA VAL A 49 -2.14 6.15 1.58
C VAL A 49 -1.08 5.73 2.59
N THR A 50 0.08 6.40 2.57
CA THR A 50 1.22 6.13 3.47
C THR A 50 0.90 6.38 4.94
N LYS A 51 1.61 5.73 5.87
CA LYS A 51 1.46 5.99 7.32
C LYS A 51 1.68 7.47 7.61
N GLY A 52 0.73 8.08 8.33
CA GLY A 52 0.84 9.49 8.75
C GLY A 52 1.96 9.64 9.78
N LYS A 53 2.78 10.68 9.62
CA LYS A 53 3.84 11.05 10.58
C LYS A 53 3.65 12.45 11.18
N GLY A 54 2.63 13.18 10.72
CA GLY A 54 2.29 14.50 11.24
C GLY A 54 3.15 15.61 10.65
N TYR A 55 3.46 16.62 11.46
CA TYR A 55 4.32 17.73 11.07
C TYR A 55 5.78 17.39 11.38
N GLU A 56 6.62 17.33 10.35
CA GLU A 56 8.01 16.93 10.48
C GLU A 56 9.00 18.04 10.10
N GLY A 57 10.19 17.92 10.68
CA GLY A 57 11.35 18.76 10.37
C GLY A 57 11.91 18.50 8.97
N VAL A 58 12.78 19.40 8.49
CA VAL A 58 13.39 19.29 7.14
C VAL A 58 14.23 18.02 6.96
N ILE A 59 14.85 17.52 8.03
CA ILE A 59 15.73 16.33 7.96
C ILE A 59 14.93 15.07 7.69
N THR A 60 13.87 14.81 8.46
CA THR A 60 13.09 13.56 8.31
C THR A 60 12.14 13.63 7.12
N ARG A 61 11.69 14.83 6.75
CA ARG A 61 10.82 15.05 5.59
C ARG A 61 11.56 14.97 4.25
N TRP A 62 12.75 15.53 4.16
CA TRP A 62 13.51 15.67 2.89
C TRP A 62 14.88 14.99 2.87
N GLY A 63 15.32 14.39 3.99
CA GLY A 63 16.62 13.70 4.05
C GLY A 63 17.83 14.62 4.10
N VAL A 64 17.66 15.90 4.44
CA VAL A 64 18.78 16.87 4.47
C VAL A 64 19.73 16.57 5.64
N THR A 65 21.03 16.78 5.43
CA THR A 65 22.04 16.63 6.47
C THR A 65 21.85 17.62 7.63
N ARG A 66 22.14 17.16 8.86
CA ARG A 66 22.19 18.00 10.06
C ARG A 66 23.35 18.98 10.00
N LEU A 67 23.19 20.17 10.59
CA LEU A 67 24.29 21.11 10.75
C LEU A 67 25.27 20.65 11.85
N PRO A 68 26.52 21.16 11.85
CA PRO A 68 27.50 20.85 12.88
C PRO A 68 27.01 21.12 14.29
N HIS A 69 27.55 20.40 15.27
CA HIS A 69 27.12 20.48 16.67
C HIS A 69 27.15 21.92 17.23
N LYS A 70 28.21 22.68 16.91
CA LYS A 70 28.40 24.06 17.37
C LYS A 70 27.70 25.09 16.48
N THR A 71 26.46 24.81 16.07
CA THR A 71 25.64 25.76 15.30
C THR A 71 24.74 26.56 16.23
N HIS A 72 24.83 27.89 16.16
CA HIS A 72 23.95 28.77 16.92
C HIS A 72 22.48 28.64 16.45
N ARG A 73 21.55 28.61 17.43
CA ARG A 73 20.09 28.47 17.22
C ARG A 73 19.71 27.19 16.46
N GLY A 74 20.26 26.07 16.91
CA GLY A 74 19.82 24.73 16.51
C GLY A 74 20.44 24.20 15.21
N LEU A 75 20.45 22.88 15.11
CA LEU A 75 21.17 22.11 14.09
C LEU A 75 20.26 21.37 13.10
N ARG A 76 18.94 21.36 13.35
CA ARG A 76 17.95 20.63 12.55
C ARG A 76 17.22 21.54 11.55
N LYS A 77 17.98 22.28 10.75
CA LYS A 77 17.47 23.28 9.80
C LYS A 77 18.28 23.29 8.51
N VAL A 78 17.70 23.84 7.44
CA VAL A 78 18.43 24.27 6.25
C VAL A 78 19.01 25.65 6.53
N SER A 79 20.29 25.89 6.20
CA SER A 79 20.95 27.17 6.45
C SER A 79 20.54 28.25 5.46
N CYS A 80 20.95 28.11 4.19
CA CYS A 80 20.64 29.09 3.15
C CYS A 80 19.34 28.70 2.43
N ASN A 81 18.42 29.65 2.32
CA ASN A 81 17.07 29.44 1.79
C ASN A 81 16.90 29.91 0.34
N GLY A 82 17.95 30.47 -0.26
CA GLY A 82 17.97 31.03 -1.61
C GLY A 82 19.03 32.12 -1.75
N VAL A 83 19.26 32.54 -2.99
CA VAL A 83 20.07 33.72 -3.32
C VAL A 83 19.24 35.00 -3.16
N TRP A 84 19.88 36.18 -3.20
CA TRP A 84 19.18 37.47 -3.07
C TRP A 84 18.15 37.69 -4.19
N HIS A 85 18.58 37.50 -5.44
CA HIS A 85 17.74 37.64 -6.63
C HIS A 85 17.56 36.26 -7.26
N PRO A 86 16.34 35.71 -7.34
CA PRO A 86 15.04 36.37 -7.17
C PRO A 86 14.63 36.56 -5.69
N ALA A 87 13.93 37.66 -5.39
CA ALA A 87 13.45 38.02 -4.04
C ALA A 87 12.24 37.17 -3.59
N ARG A 88 12.36 35.85 -3.71
CA ARG A 88 11.37 34.85 -3.30
C ARG A 88 12.06 33.55 -2.92
N VAL A 89 11.44 32.82 -2.01
CA VAL A 89 11.86 31.44 -1.72
C VAL A 89 11.41 30.52 -2.85
N SER A 90 12.33 29.71 -3.37
CA SER A 90 11.98 28.68 -4.36
C SER A 90 11.19 27.54 -3.70
N PHE A 91 10.21 27.01 -4.43
CA PHE A 91 9.40 25.86 -4.01
C PHE A 91 10.23 24.57 -3.90
N THR A 92 11.38 24.51 -4.59
CA THR A 92 12.30 23.36 -4.54
C THR A 92 13.09 23.28 -3.24
N VAL A 93 13.13 24.36 -2.44
CA VAL A 93 13.91 24.38 -1.21
C VAL A 93 13.18 23.58 -0.13
N ALA A 94 13.92 22.68 0.53
CA ALA A 94 13.39 21.86 1.61
C ALA A 94 12.84 22.72 2.77
N ARG A 95 11.62 22.40 3.18
CA ARG A 95 10.88 23.08 4.27
C ARG A 95 10.21 22.07 5.18
N VAL A 96 10.05 22.46 6.45
CA VAL A 96 9.24 21.72 7.43
C VAL A 96 7.79 21.63 6.95
N GLY A 97 7.05 20.62 7.40
CA GLY A 97 5.64 20.47 7.03
C GLY A 97 5.13 19.04 7.15
N HIS A 98 3.96 18.79 6.57
CA HIS A 98 3.32 17.48 6.60
C HIS A 98 4.20 16.39 5.96
N ASN A 99 4.36 15.27 6.66
CA ASN A 99 4.99 14.06 6.15
C ASN A 99 4.15 12.81 6.46
N GLY A 100 4.12 11.87 5.52
CA GLY A 100 3.21 10.72 5.54
C GLY A 100 1.79 11.10 5.12
N TYR A 101 0.86 10.14 5.18
CA TYR A 101 -0.53 10.30 4.70
C TYR A 101 -0.65 10.80 3.24
N HIS A 102 0.39 10.62 2.45
CA HIS A 102 0.39 10.88 1.02
C HIS A 102 -0.13 9.67 0.26
N HIS A 103 -0.89 9.92 -0.81
CA HIS A 103 -1.29 8.92 -1.79
C HIS A 103 -0.08 8.44 -2.60
N ARG A 104 0.13 7.13 -2.67
CA ARG A 104 1.26 6.49 -3.36
C ARG A 104 0.82 5.21 -4.05
N MET A 105 1.57 4.85 -5.08
CA MET A 105 1.48 3.59 -5.78
C MET A 105 2.81 2.87 -5.64
N GLU A 106 2.78 1.62 -5.21
CA GLU A 106 3.90 0.68 -5.23
C GLU A 106 3.68 -0.27 -6.40
N MET A 107 4.57 -0.22 -7.40
CA MET A 107 4.44 -0.98 -8.65
C MET A 107 5.18 -2.31 -8.58
N ASN A 108 4.78 -3.26 -9.44
CA ASN A 108 5.50 -4.51 -9.67
C ASN A 108 5.67 -5.37 -8.41
N MET A 109 4.59 -5.48 -7.64
CA MET A 109 4.54 -6.29 -6.44
C MET A 109 4.06 -7.69 -6.82
N LYS A 110 4.89 -8.71 -6.58
CA LYS A 110 4.56 -10.10 -6.94
C LYS A 110 3.59 -10.71 -5.92
N VAL A 111 2.53 -11.33 -6.40
CA VAL A 111 1.64 -12.16 -5.57
C VAL A 111 2.26 -13.54 -5.39
N TYR A 112 2.61 -13.90 -4.17
CA TYR A 112 3.18 -15.22 -3.86
C TYR A 112 2.11 -16.28 -3.58
N MET A 113 1.01 -15.87 -2.93
CA MET A 113 -0.02 -16.79 -2.50
C MET A 113 -1.36 -16.08 -2.37
N LEU A 114 -2.43 -16.79 -2.75
CA LEU A 114 -3.81 -16.43 -2.44
C LEU A 114 -4.36 -17.49 -1.50
N GLY A 115 -4.60 -17.11 -0.24
CA GLY A 115 -5.20 -18.00 0.74
C GLY A 115 -6.69 -17.78 0.85
N LYS A 116 -7.47 -18.85 0.73
CA LYS A 116 -8.93 -18.79 0.74
C LYS A 116 -9.48 -19.45 2.01
N ALA A 117 -10.26 -18.70 2.79
CA ALA A 117 -10.79 -19.18 4.05
C ALA A 117 -11.56 -20.50 3.87
N GLY A 118 -11.25 -21.49 4.71
CA GLY A 118 -11.87 -22.83 4.66
C GLY A 118 -11.30 -23.78 3.59
N GLN A 119 -10.24 -23.39 2.87
CA GLN A 119 -9.48 -24.27 1.99
C GLN A 119 -8.09 -24.53 2.54
N GLU A 120 -7.43 -25.61 2.10
CA GLU A 120 -6.04 -25.93 2.47
C GLU A 120 -5.07 -24.78 2.13
N SER A 121 -5.38 -24.00 1.10
CA SER A 121 -4.64 -22.80 0.70
C SER A 121 -4.62 -21.67 1.74
N HIS A 122 -5.47 -21.73 2.78
CA HIS A 122 -5.44 -20.76 3.89
C HIS A 122 -4.30 -21.03 4.88
N SER A 123 -3.78 -22.26 4.88
CA SER A 123 -2.66 -22.63 5.73
C SER A 123 -1.33 -22.15 5.15
N ALA A 124 -0.33 -21.95 6.00
CA ALA A 124 1.05 -21.67 5.62
C ALA A 124 1.84 -22.92 5.19
N MET A 125 1.15 -23.98 4.78
CA MET A 125 1.79 -25.23 4.34
C MET A 125 2.39 -25.07 2.94
N ILE A 126 3.57 -25.65 2.74
CA ILE A 126 4.22 -25.76 1.42
C ILE A 126 4.61 -27.21 1.16
N ASP A 127 4.79 -27.60 -0.10
CA ASP A 127 5.09 -29.00 -0.46
C ASP A 127 6.30 -29.60 0.29
N PHE A 128 7.26 -28.76 0.67
CA PHE A 128 8.45 -29.13 1.43
C PHE A 128 8.26 -29.18 2.95
N ASP A 129 7.29 -28.44 3.50
CA ASP A 129 7.03 -28.32 4.94
C ASP A 129 5.62 -28.85 5.22
N ARG A 130 5.55 -30.13 5.60
CA ARG A 130 4.31 -30.87 5.82
C ARG A 130 3.63 -30.58 7.17
N ILE A 131 4.17 -29.66 7.96
CA ILE A 131 3.57 -29.31 9.25
C ILE A 131 2.42 -28.36 8.98
N GLU A 132 1.22 -28.77 9.38
CA GLU A 132 0.04 -27.93 9.33
C GLU A 132 0.23 -26.71 10.24
N LYS A 133 0.35 -25.54 9.61
CA LYS A 133 0.59 -24.25 10.26
C LYS A 133 -0.35 -23.24 9.65
N ASP A 134 -0.89 -22.36 10.47
CA ASP A 134 -1.66 -21.22 9.99
C ASP A 134 -0.71 -20.07 9.56
N ILE A 135 -1.18 -19.19 8.67
CA ILE A 135 -0.46 -17.96 8.29
C ILE A 135 -0.32 -16.98 9.46
N ILE A 136 -1.14 -17.16 10.48
CA ILE A 136 -1.24 -16.29 11.64
C ILE A 136 -0.13 -16.64 12.64
N PRO A 137 0.74 -15.70 13.01
CA PRO A 137 1.76 -15.96 14.02
C PRO A 137 1.12 -16.21 15.39
N ILE A 138 1.86 -16.84 16.30
CA ILE A 138 1.40 -17.09 17.67
C ILE A 138 1.04 -15.74 18.33
N GLY A 139 -0.21 -15.63 18.80
CA GLY A 139 -0.75 -14.38 19.37
C GLY A 139 -1.34 -13.39 18.36
N GLY A 140 -1.31 -13.72 17.07
CA GLY A 140 -1.88 -12.92 15.98
C GLY A 140 -1.00 -11.74 15.53
N PHE A 141 -1.45 -11.03 14.50
CA PHE A 141 -0.72 -9.87 13.98
C PHE A 141 -0.84 -8.67 14.94
N PRO A 142 0.28 -8.07 15.40
CA PRO A 142 0.23 -6.98 16.36
C PRO A 142 -0.60 -5.80 15.85
N HIS A 143 -1.54 -5.32 16.67
CA HIS A 143 -2.50 -4.26 16.34
C HIS A 143 -3.44 -4.54 15.15
N TYR A 144 -3.49 -5.76 14.61
CA TYR A 144 -4.47 -6.20 13.61
C TYR A 144 -5.38 -7.28 14.20
N GLY A 145 -4.79 -8.38 14.69
CA GLY A 145 -5.47 -9.53 15.24
C GLY A 145 -5.30 -10.78 14.37
N ILE A 146 -6.32 -11.64 14.40
CA ILE A 146 -6.38 -12.94 13.71
C ILE A 146 -7.02 -12.74 12.34
N VAL A 147 -6.38 -13.24 11.27
CA VAL A 147 -6.89 -13.18 9.89
C VAL A 147 -7.76 -14.41 9.62
N LYS A 148 -9.08 -14.23 9.55
CA LYS A 148 -10.03 -15.35 9.31
C LYS A 148 -10.52 -15.45 7.87
N ASP A 149 -10.46 -14.33 7.14
CA ASP A 149 -10.92 -14.23 5.75
C ASP A 149 -9.78 -14.57 4.77
N ASN A 150 -10.08 -14.44 3.48
CA ASN A 150 -9.09 -14.58 2.41
C ASN A 150 -7.93 -13.59 2.60
N TYR A 151 -6.72 -14.01 2.22
CA TYR A 151 -5.54 -13.17 2.27
C TYR A 151 -4.71 -13.27 0.99
N LEU A 152 -3.89 -12.24 0.79
CA LEU A 152 -2.88 -12.17 -0.25
C LEU A 152 -1.51 -12.05 0.40
N LEU A 153 -0.59 -12.92 0.01
CA LEU A 153 0.81 -12.79 0.35
C LEU A 153 1.52 -12.07 -0.80
N ILE A 154 2.00 -10.86 -0.54
CA ILE A 154 2.65 -10.01 -1.54
C ILE A 154 4.12 -9.83 -1.19
N LYS A 155 4.97 -9.76 -2.21
CA LYS A 155 6.39 -9.49 -2.06
C LYS A 155 6.66 -8.12 -1.46
N GLY A 156 7.45 -8.06 -0.40
CA GLY A 156 8.05 -6.81 0.09
C GLY A 156 7.17 -6.02 1.05
N CYS A 157 7.26 -4.69 0.97
CA CYS A 157 6.49 -3.77 1.81
C CYS A 157 5.08 -3.55 1.23
N CYS A 158 4.23 -2.86 2.00
CA CYS A 158 2.94 -2.39 1.52
C CYS A 158 2.67 -1.00 2.11
N VAL A 159 2.09 -0.13 1.29
CA VAL A 159 1.79 1.25 1.66
C VAL A 159 0.77 1.34 2.80
N GLY A 160 1.11 2.12 3.83
CA GLY A 160 0.19 2.46 4.92
C GLY A 160 0.41 1.68 6.22
N PRO A 161 -0.29 2.06 7.31
CA PRO A 161 -0.29 1.31 8.55
C PRO A 161 -1.24 0.09 8.45
N LYS A 162 -1.07 -0.84 9.38
CA LYS A 162 -2.01 -1.95 9.60
C LYS A 162 -3.45 -1.43 9.74
N LYS A 163 -4.45 -2.21 9.30
CA LYS A 163 -5.89 -1.88 9.26
C LYS A 163 -6.31 -0.83 8.23
N ARG A 164 -5.38 -0.28 7.45
CA ARG A 164 -5.73 0.66 6.37
C ARG A 164 -6.18 -0.11 5.12
N VAL A 165 -7.22 0.40 4.47
CA VAL A 165 -7.65 -0.07 3.16
C VAL A 165 -6.57 0.27 2.12
N VAL A 166 -6.22 -0.72 1.32
CA VAL A 166 -5.35 -0.58 0.14
C VAL A 166 -6.10 -1.09 -1.07
N THR A 167 -5.89 -0.45 -2.22
CA THR A 167 -6.49 -0.84 -3.49
C THR A 167 -5.44 -1.57 -4.31
N LEU A 168 -5.74 -2.81 -4.68
CA LEU A 168 -4.91 -3.59 -5.59
C LEU A 168 -5.39 -3.38 -7.01
N ARG A 169 -4.46 -3.30 -7.94
CA ARG A 169 -4.73 -3.13 -9.37
C ARG A 169 -3.77 -4.02 -10.15
N GLN A 170 -4.24 -4.57 -11.27
CA GLN A 170 -3.35 -5.25 -12.21
C GLN A 170 -2.24 -4.29 -12.69
N SER A 171 -1.03 -4.81 -12.86
CA SER A 171 0.10 -4.02 -13.37
C SER A 171 -0.22 -3.46 -14.76
N LEU A 172 0.19 -2.22 -15.00
CA LEU A 172 0.13 -1.64 -16.36
C LEU A 172 1.23 -2.20 -17.27
N LEU A 173 2.31 -2.68 -16.68
CA LEU A 173 3.44 -3.26 -17.39
C LEU A 173 3.20 -4.78 -17.45
N LYS A 174 2.97 -5.29 -18.66
CA LYS A 174 2.86 -6.72 -18.95
C LYS A 174 4.24 -7.28 -19.29
#